data_AF-A0AA86NYX8-F1
#
_entry.id   AF-A0AA86NYX8-F1
#
_cell.length_a   1.000
_cell.length_b   1.000
_cell.length_c   1.000
_cell.angle_alpha   90.00
_cell.angle_beta   90.00
_cell.angle_gamma   90.00
#
_symmetry.space_group_name_H-M   'P 1'
#
loop_
_entity.id
_entity.type
_entity.pdbx_description
1 polymer ?
#
loop_
_entity_poly.entity_id
_entity_poly.type
_entity_poly.pdbx_seq_one_letter_code
_entity_poly.pdbx_strand_id
1 'polypeptide(L)'
;MIEQFKEQIKDGALKIKNNQQLTDLTFIKILNVSKLTVEYCQNIIQNINNNTIKELHIQNCNFENVLGIQLNNLKVLSIKEQKIKNMLDILITMQNSPQFSQLQELNISEQIIAKKIFQKEISENQKLKIEQLNDQKYMVNLVKLKLLGNDISDINILSTFINLEELDLSGNKKIHIGPIKYLTKLIKLSLDCCELTDIQDLSHLTNLIDLSLCGNQDVDIAPLNNLTQLVSLQLHGCGLTDIFPLQYLTQLNYLLLSVNSIKDVSFLRSLRNLKELSLAFNDFVDIVPLQHLENLSILDLSYIKIKDFSVLRKLRNLEELSISGNFYLEISVFQYLVKLRKLNLSRCKIYDISSLRPLVNLQKLILDDNLIYDISPLALLKKLTELSFKENKITSILKIQQHPFFHNFKMDFQENPTQKEHNIYIKIQKIDDSTIILQNMSQKRKQIFSRINSMKGCVFQCLQNQSLNHFQLSQNIVSLFNTLNITERYQ
;
A
#
# COMPACT_ATOMS: atom_id res chain seq x y z
N MET A 1 -53.96 -21.39 -36.58
CA MET A 1 -54.37 -19.98 -36.43
C MET A 1 -54.50 -19.55 -34.97
N ILE A 2 -55.25 -20.24 -34.10
CA ILE A 2 -55.30 -19.89 -32.65
C ILE A 2 -53.98 -20.21 -31.91
N GLU A 3 -53.23 -21.24 -32.34
CA GLU A 3 -51.88 -21.52 -31.83
C GLU A 3 -50.81 -20.50 -32.31
N GLN A 4 -50.94 -19.98 -33.54
CA GLN A 4 -50.08 -18.90 -34.06
C GLN A 4 -50.35 -17.54 -33.43
N PHE A 5 -51.54 -17.34 -32.83
CA PHE A 5 -51.86 -16.14 -32.06
C PHE A 5 -51.39 -16.24 -30.59
N LYS A 6 -51.18 -17.46 -30.07
CA LYS A 6 -50.71 -17.70 -28.69
C LYS A 6 -49.20 -17.52 -28.51
N GLU A 7 -48.40 -17.60 -29.58
CA GLU A 7 -46.97 -17.25 -29.53
C GLU A 7 -46.69 -15.74 -29.53
N GLN A 8 -47.68 -14.90 -29.88
CA GLN A 8 -47.51 -13.43 -29.90
C GLN A 8 -47.97 -12.73 -28.62
N ILE A 9 -48.57 -13.44 -27.65
CA ILE A 9 -49.19 -12.85 -26.45
C ILE A 9 -48.65 -13.50 -25.16
N LYS A 10 -47.33 -13.69 -25.05
CA LYS A 10 -46.70 -14.11 -23.77
C LYS A 10 -45.62 -13.20 -23.22
N ASP A 11 -45.32 -12.11 -23.90
CA ASP A 11 -44.63 -10.96 -23.31
C ASP A 11 -45.27 -9.72 -23.93
N GLY A 12 -45.69 -8.75 -23.11
CA GLY A 12 -46.23 -7.45 -23.55
C GLY A 12 -45.20 -6.59 -24.27
N ALA A 13 -44.64 -7.11 -25.36
CA ALA A 13 -43.65 -6.53 -26.22
C ALA A 13 -44.38 -6.06 -27.49
N LEU A 14 -44.75 -4.78 -27.52
CA LEU A 14 -44.93 -4.11 -28.80
C LEU A 14 -43.57 -4.04 -29.49
N LYS A 15 -43.23 -5.07 -30.30
CA LYS A 15 -42.18 -4.98 -31.32
C LYS A 15 -42.67 -4.04 -32.42
N ILE A 16 -42.68 -2.74 -32.18
CA ILE A 16 -42.90 -1.75 -33.23
C ILE A 16 -41.55 -1.58 -33.93
N LYS A 17 -41.43 -2.13 -35.13
CA LYS A 17 -40.30 -1.84 -36.03
C LYS A 17 -40.41 -0.38 -36.47
N ASN A 18 -39.30 0.35 -36.31
CA ASN A 18 -38.99 1.70 -36.82
C ASN A 18 -40.10 2.40 -37.63
N ASN A 19 -40.60 3.51 -37.10
CA ASN A 19 -41.47 4.52 -37.74
C ASN A 19 -42.99 4.25 -37.79
N GLN A 20 -43.63 3.94 -36.65
CA GLN A 20 -45.07 4.18 -36.49
C GLN A 20 -45.34 5.20 -35.39
N GLN A 21 -46.26 6.13 -35.65
CA GLN A 21 -46.75 7.11 -34.67
C GLN A 21 -47.41 6.36 -33.50
N LEU A 22 -46.99 6.70 -32.28
CA LEU A 22 -47.63 6.23 -31.05
C LEU A 22 -48.89 7.07 -30.84
N THR A 23 -50.08 6.51 -31.04
CA THR A 23 -51.35 7.16 -30.63
C THR A 23 -52.05 6.29 -29.59
N ASP A 24 -52.39 6.91 -28.45
CA ASP A 24 -53.17 6.38 -27.32
C ASP A 24 -52.64 5.12 -26.61
N LEU A 25 -51.42 5.17 -26.06
CA LEU A 25 -50.91 4.13 -25.17
C LEU A 25 -50.54 4.68 -23.78
N THR A 26 -51.26 4.26 -22.74
CA THR A 26 -50.97 4.60 -21.33
C THR A 26 -49.69 3.95 -20.81
N PHE A 27 -49.21 2.90 -21.47
CA PHE A 27 -48.05 2.09 -21.09
C PHE A 27 -47.18 1.79 -22.31
N ILE A 28 -45.86 1.92 -22.17
CA ILE A 28 -44.89 1.54 -23.20
C ILE A 28 -43.79 0.65 -22.62
N LYS A 29 -43.47 -0.44 -23.32
CA LYS A 29 -42.33 -1.31 -23.03
C LYS A 29 -41.36 -1.36 -24.21
N ILE A 30 -40.14 -0.87 -24.02
CA ILE A 30 -39.07 -0.83 -25.03
C ILE A 30 -38.06 -1.94 -24.73
N LEU A 31 -37.86 -2.86 -25.67
CA LEU A 31 -37.03 -4.06 -25.51
C LEU A 31 -35.99 -4.21 -26.62
N ASN A 32 -34.73 -4.45 -26.25
CA ASN A 32 -33.66 -4.91 -27.16
C ASN A 32 -33.45 -4.03 -28.41
N VAL A 33 -33.55 -2.71 -28.27
CA VAL A 33 -33.32 -1.77 -29.39
C VAL A 33 -31.87 -1.33 -29.42
N SER A 34 -31.16 -1.63 -30.51
CA SER A 34 -29.73 -1.38 -30.65
C SER A 34 -29.36 0.10 -30.80
N LYS A 35 -30.27 0.94 -31.30
CA LYS A 35 -30.25 2.41 -31.28
C LYS A 35 -31.69 2.94 -31.43
N LEU A 36 -32.13 3.83 -30.54
CA LEU A 36 -33.37 4.59 -30.73
C LEU A 36 -33.07 5.81 -31.63
N THR A 37 -33.93 6.11 -32.61
CA THR A 37 -33.77 7.32 -33.44
C THR A 37 -34.23 8.56 -32.67
N VAL A 38 -33.65 9.73 -32.97
CA VAL A 38 -34.02 11.01 -32.33
C VAL A 38 -35.50 11.31 -32.52
N GLU A 39 -36.05 11.06 -33.71
CA GLU A 39 -37.46 11.26 -34.03
C GLU A 39 -38.38 10.36 -33.20
N TYR A 40 -37.99 9.10 -32.95
CA TYR A 40 -38.75 8.18 -32.10
C TYR A 40 -38.72 8.62 -30.63
N CYS A 41 -37.58 9.14 -30.17
CA CYS A 41 -37.44 9.73 -28.84
C CYS A 41 -38.34 10.97 -28.67
N GLN A 42 -38.37 11.86 -29.66
CA GLN A 42 -39.24 13.05 -29.67
C GLN A 42 -40.71 12.68 -29.64
N ASN A 43 -41.12 11.61 -30.34
CA ASN A 43 -42.50 11.11 -30.29
C ASN A 43 -42.86 10.52 -28.91
N ILE A 44 -41.95 9.81 -28.24
CA ILE A 44 -42.19 9.33 -26.86
C ILE A 44 -42.35 10.53 -25.92
N ILE A 45 -41.48 11.53 -26.02
CA ILE A 45 -41.53 12.77 -25.23
C ILE A 45 -42.85 13.49 -25.42
N GLN A 46 -43.25 13.72 -26.67
CA GLN A 46 -44.47 14.45 -26.99
C GLN A 46 -45.71 13.73 -26.43
N ASN A 47 -45.74 12.40 -26.46
CA ASN A 47 -46.82 11.61 -25.91
C ASN A 47 -46.83 11.57 -24.37
N ILE A 48 -45.66 11.52 -23.73
CA ILE A 48 -45.55 11.67 -22.28
C ILE A 48 -46.06 13.06 -21.85
N ASN A 49 -45.60 14.12 -22.52
CA ASN A 49 -46.02 15.50 -22.25
C ASN A 49 -47.52 15.72 -22.50
N ASN A 50 -48.08 15.08 -23.53
CA ASN A 50 -49.52 15.11 -23.82
C ASN A 50 -50.35 14.18 -22.91
N ASN A 51 -49.72 13.59 -21.87
CA ASN A 51 -50.37 12.76 -20.86
C ASN A 51 -50.94 11.43 -21.39
N THR A 52 -50.54 11.03 -22.61
CA THR A 52 -51.00 9.78 -23.23
C THR A 52 -50.23 8.59 -22.69
N ILE A 53 -48.94 8.72 -22.39
CA ILE A 53 -48.09 7.69 -21.76
C ILE A 53 -47.89 8.02 -20.27
N LYS A 54 -48.22 7.08 -19.39
CA LYS A 54 -48.08 7.21 -17.93
C LYS A 54 -47.06 6.25 -17.33
N GLU A 55 -46.76 5.15 -18.02
CA GLU A 55 -45.83 4.12 -17.56
C GLU A 55 -44.83 3.76 -18.67
N LEU A 56 -43.54 3.74 -18.34
CA LEU A 56 -42.46 3.45 -19.27
C LEU A 56 -41.53 2.36 -18.71
N HIS A 57 -41.38 1.28 -19.47
CA HIS A 57 -40.53 0.14 -19.11
C HIS A 57 -39.45 -0.05 -20.18
N ILE A 58 -38.18 0.01 -19.81
CA ILE A 58 -37.05 -0.09 -20.75
C ILE A 58 -36.20 -1.29 -20.36
N GLN A 59 -35.82 -2.13 -21.33
CA GLN A 59 -34.89 -3.23 -21.08
C GLN A 59 -33.92 -3.44 -22.25
N ASN A 60 -32.63 -3.62 -21.92
CA ASN A 60 -31.56 -3.95 -22.87
C ASN A 60 -31.47 -3.03 -24.11
N CYS A 61 -31.65 -1.72 -23.96
CA CYS A 61 -31.61 -0.76 -25.07
C CYS A 61 -30.35 0.11 -25.01
N ASN A 62 -29.81 0.53 -26.17
CA ASN A 62 -28.67 1.44 -26.24
C ASN A 62 -29.13 2.90 -26.32
N PHE A 63 -28.77 3.71 -25.32
CA PHE A 63 -29.40 4.99 -25.00
C PHE A 63 -28.65 6.26 -25.47
N GLU A 64 -27.69 6.14 -26.39
CA GLU A 64 -26.87 7.27 -26.87
C GLU A 64 -27.67 8.48 -27.40
N ASN A 65 -28.89 8.26 -27.92
CA ASN A 65 -29.74 9.32 -28.50
C ASN A 65 -30.86 9.82 -27.56
N VAL A 66 -30.92 9.32 -26.33
CA VAL A 66 -32.00 9.61 -25.34
C VAL A 66 -31.52 10.59 -24.25
N LEU A 67 -30.28 11.08 -24.33
CA LEU A 67 -29.76 12.10 -23.43
C LEU A 67 -30.56 13.40 -23.60
N GLY A 68 -31.13 13.90 -22.50
CA GLY A 68 -31.89 15.15 -22.45
C GLY A 68 -33.41 15.02 -22.58
N ILE A 69 -33.97 13.81 -22.53
CA ILE A 69 -35.42 13.63 -22.55
C ILE A 69 -36.07 14.14 -21.26
N GLN A 70 -36.93 15.16 -21.38
CA GLN A 70 -37.86 15.57 -20.33
C GLN A 70 -39.12 14.68 -20.35
N LEU A 71 -39.39 13.98 -19.25
CA LEU A 71 -40.49 13.01 -19.12
C LEU A 71 -41.66 13.62 -18.33
N ASN A 72 -42.25 14.71 -18.81
CA ASN A 72 -43.28 15.42 -18.03
C ASN A 72 -44.57 14.57 -17.94
N ASN A 73 -45.13 14.41 -16.73
CA ASN A 73 -46.35 13.63 -16.42
C ASN A 73 -46.20 12.09 -16.36
N LEU A 74 -44.99 11.54 -16.45
CA LEU A 74 -44.78 10.10 -16.26
C LEU A 74 -44.98 9.71 -14.78
N LYS A 75 -45.69 8.61 -14.51
CA LYS A 75 -45.98 8.14 -13.13
C LYS A 75 -45.11 6.98 -12.69
N VAL A 76 -44.78 6.07 -13.61
CA VAL A 76 -44.00 4.85 -13.33
C VAL A 76 -42.87 4.72 -14.35
N LEU A 77 -41.67 4.43 -13.85
CA LEU A 77 -40.50 4.15 -14.67
C LEU A 77 -39.79 2.89 -14.16
N SER A 78 -39.50 1.96 -15.08
CA SER A 78 -38.83 0.71 -14.78
C SER A 78 -37.75 0.43 -15.81
N ILE A 79 -36.48 0.41 -15.39
CA ILE A 79 -35.33 0.20 -16.26
C ILE A 79 -34.60 -1.08 -15.88
N LYS A 80 -34.34 -1.94 -16.87
CA LYS A 80 -33.61 -3.20 -16.70
C LYS A 80 -32.51 -3.32 -17.77
N GLU A 81 -31.31 -2.82 -17.48
CA GLU A 81 -30.19 -2.82 -18.42
C GLU A 81 -29.04 -3.74 -17.97
N GLN A 82 -28.38 -4.41 -18.92
CA GLN A 82 -27.21 -5.26 -18.64
C GLN A 82 -25.90 -4.47 -18.48
N LYS A 83 -25.81 -3.24 -19.01
CA LYS A 83 -24.58 -2.42 -18.98
C LYS A 83 -24.72 -1.26 -17.99
N ILE A 84 -23.88 -1.27 -16.96
CA ILE A 84 -23.93 -0.33 -15.82
C ILE A 84 -23.68 1.13 -16.23
N LYS A 85 -22.78 1.38 -17.20
CA LYS A 85 -22.36 2.74 -17.60
C LYS A 85 -23.50 3.56 -18.22
N ASN A 86 -24.31 2.94 -19.06
CA ASN A 86 -25.42 3.61 -19.73
C ASN A 86 -26.56 3.93 -18.76
N MET A 87 -26.82 3.02 -17.82
CA MET A 87 -27.81 3.22 -16.75
C MET A 87 -27.46 4.42 -15.85
N LEU A 88 -26.17 4.63 -15.61
CA LEU A 88 -25.61 5.77 -14.87
C LEU A 88 -25.91 7.12 -15.54
N ASP A 89 -25.63 7.23 -16.84
CA ASP A 89 -25.86 8.46 -17.60
C ASP A 89 -27.36 8.83 -17.66
N ILE A 90 -28.23 7.82 -17.68
CA ILE A 90 -29.69 7.98 -17.63
C ILE A 90 -30.14 8.55 -16.28
N LEU A 91 -29.63 8.03 -15.17
CA LEU A 91 -29.98 8.48 -13.82
C LEU A 91 -29.57 9.94 -13.58
N ILE A 92 -28.35 10.31 -13.97
CA ILE A 92 -27.83 11.68 -13.84
C ILE A 92 -28.70 12.65 -14.66
N THR A 93 -29.11 12.25 -15.86
CA THR A 93 -29.94 13.10 -16.73
C THR A 93 -31.35 13.28 -16.16
N MET A 94 -31.95 12.23 -15.60
CA MET A 94 -33.30 12.29 -15.02
C MET A 94 -33.37 13.02 -13.68
N GLN A 95 -32.32 12.94 -12.86
CA GLN A 95 -32.23 13.66 -11.58
C GLN A 95 -32.28 15.18 -11.76
N ASN A 96 -31.78 15.69 -12.91
CA ASN A 96 -31.84 17.10 -13.26
C ASN A 96 -33.22 17.57 -13.78
N SER A 97 -34.23 16.68 -13.83
CA SER A 97 -35.59 17.05 -14.24
C SER A 97 -36.43 17.53 -13.04
N PRO A 98 -37.22 18.62 -13.16
CA PRO A 98 -37.96 19.22 -12.04
C PRO A 98 -39.02 18.33 -11.37
N GLN A 99 -39.35 17.19 -11.97
CA GLN A 99 -40.49 16.34 -11.63
C GLN A 99 -40.08 14.92 -11.23
N PHE A 100 -38.77 14.64 -11.10
CA PHE A 100 -38.26 13.36 -10.59
C PHE A 100 -38.88 12.98 -9.22
N SER A 101 -39.24 13.97 -8.41
CA SER A 101 -39.94 13.80 -7.12
C SER A 101 -41.41 13.36 -7.22
N GLN A 102 -42.03 13.39 -8.41
CA GLN A 102 -43.44 13.09 -8.65
C GLN A 102 -43.69 11.64 -9.09
N LEU A 103 -42.64 10.86 -9.34
CA LEU A 103 -42.74 9.45 -9.70
C LEU A 103 -43.35 8.67 -8.53
N GLN A 104 -44.43 7.95 -8.80
CA GLN A 104 -45.17 7.18 -7.78
C GLN A 104 -44.50 5.84 -7.50
N GLU A 105 -43.81 5.27 -8.49
CA GLU A 105 -43.13 3.99 -8.37
C GLU A 105 -41.87 3.94 -9.25
N LEU A 106 -40.73 3.66 -8.62
CA LEU A 106 -39.44 3.41 -9.25
C LEU A 106 -39.01 1.98 -8.92
N ASN A 107 -39.05 1.09 -9.91
CA ASN A 107 -38.58 -0.28 -9.77
C ASN A 107 -37.29 -0.44 -10.55
N ILE A 108 -36.21 -0.02 -9.93
CA ILE A 108 -34.87 -0.27 -10.42
C ILE A 108 -34.28 -1.32 -9.48
N SER A 109 -33.38 -2.14 -10.00
CA SER A 109 -32.55 -3.08 -9.24
C SER A 109 -31.58 -2.35 -8.28
N GLU A 110 -32.09 -1.38 -7.52
CA GLU A 110 -31.48 -0.07 -7.25
C GLU A 110 -30.76 0.05 -5.91
N GLN A 111 -31.01 -0.85 -4.96
CA GLN A 111 -30.19 -0.90 -3.72
C GLN A 111 -28.74 -1.32 -4.00
N ILE A 112 -28.46 -1.90 -5.17
CA ILE A 112 -27.11 -2.35 -5.55
C ILE A 112 -26.39 -1.28 -6.38
N ILE A 113 -27.15 -0.40 -7.05
CA ILE A 113 -26.60 0.56 -8.02
C ILE A 113 -26.32 1.89 -7.34
N ALA A 114 -27.22 2.43 -6.50
CA ALA A 114 -26.87 3.55 -5.61
C ALA A 114 -25.69 3.19 -4.69
N LYS A 115 -25.68 1.95 -4.16
CA LYS A 115 -24.60 1.43 -3.31
C LYS A 115 -23.26 1.30 -4.05
N LYS A 116 -23.27 0.93 -5.33
CA LYS A 116 -22.04 0.83 -6.15
C LYS A 116 -21.61 2.17 -6.75
N ILE A 117 -22.53 3.06 -7.10
CA ILE A 117 -22.23 4.38 -7.64
C ILE A 117 -21.60 5.23 -6.55
N PHE A 118 -22.20 5.27 -5.35
CA PHE A 118 -21.66 6.02 -4.23
C PHE A 118 -20.36 5.41 -3.69
N GLN A 119 -20.26 4.08 -3.58
CA GLN A 119 -18.99 3.43 -3.19
C GLN A 119 -17.88 3.62 -4.24
N LYS A 120 -18.22 3.61 -5.53
CA LYS A 120 -17.27 3.83 -6.61
C LYS A 120 -16.82 5.29 -6.68
N GLU A 121 -17.74 6.24 -6.57
CA GLU A 121 -17.43 7.68 -6.54
C GLU A 121 -16.66 8.09 -5.29
N ILE A 122 -16.96 7.53 -4.11
CA ILE A 122 -16.15 7.74 -2.88
C ILE A 122 -14.76 7.11 -3.01
N SER A 123 -14.63 5.95 -3.68
CA SER A 123 -13.33 5.30 -3.86
C SER A 123 -12.45 5.94 -4.94
N GLU A 124 -13.04 6.66 -5.91
CA GLU A 124 -12.33 7.22 -7.07
C GLU A 124 -12.16 8.75 -7.02
N ASN A 125 -12.97 9.51 -6.27
CA ASN A 125 -12.88 10.98 -6.24
C ASN A 125 -12.06 11.52 -5.06
N GLN A 126 -10.89 12.08 -5.38
CA GLN A 126 -10.03 12.83 -4.46
C GLN A 126 -10.56 14.24 -4.09
N LYS A 127 -11.83 14.58 -4.40
CA LYS A 127 -12.42 15.92 -4.16
C LYS A 127 -13.95 15.89 -3.93
N LEU A 128 -14.45 15.04 -3.05
CA LEU A 128 -15.87 15.10 -2.64
C LEU A 128 -16.05 16.17 -1.56
N LYS A 129 -16.83 17.22 -1.87
CA LYS A 129 -17.28 18.20 -0.86
C LYS A 129 -18.46 17.59 -0.10
N ILE A 130 -18.35 17.48 1.23
CA ILE A 130 -19.40 16.94 2.12
C ILE A 130 -20.76 17.63 1.93
N GLU A 131 -20.77 18.90 1.52
CA GLU A 131 -21.98 19.69 1.24
C GLU A 131 -22.90 19.07 0.17
N GLN A 132 -22.39 18.15 -0.67
CA GLN A 132 -23.16 17.43 -1.68
C GLN A 132 -23.94 16.22 -1.12
N LEU A 133 -23.78 15.91 0.17
CA LEU A 133 -24.36 14.72 0.83
C LEU A 133 -25.75 14.96 1.48
N ASN A 134 -26.47 16.01 1.08
CA ASN A 134 -27.70 16.47 1.76
C ASN A 134 -28.90 15.50 1.69
N ASP A 135 -28.86 14.45 0.85
CA ASP A 135 -29.95 13.47 0.74
C ASP A 135 -29.82 12.33 1.78
N GLN A 136 -30.24 12.62 3.01
CA GLN A 136 -30.16 11.74 4.20
C GLN A 136 -30.73 10.32 4.01
N LYS A 137 -31.67 10.13 3.08
CA LYS A 137 -32.43 8.87 2.92
C LYS A 137 -31.59 7.70 2.40
N TYR A 138 -30.49 7.97 1.69
CA TYR A 138 -29.67 6.94 1.03
C TYR A 138 -28.38 6.59 1.80
N MET A 139 -28.03 7.38 2.81
CA MET A 139 -26.71 7.33 3.46
C MET A 139 -26.68 6.46 4.73
N VAL A 140 -27.84 6.07 5.26
CA VAL A 140 -27.97 5.27 6.49
C VAL A 140 -27.36 3.87 6.37
N ASN A 141 -27.10 3.40 5.14
CA ASN A 141 -26.53 2.06 4.86
C ASN A 141 -25.03 2.07 4.57
N LEU A 142 -24.36 3.22 4.69
CA LEU A 142 -22.92 3.31 4.49
C LEU A 142 -22.19 2.61 5.65
N VAL A 143 -21.32 1.67 5.27
CA VAL A 143 -20.47 0.89 6.19
C VAL A 143 -19.03 1.40 6.15
N LYS A 144 -18.59 1.94 5.01
CA LYS A 144 -17.23 2.43 4.80
C LYS A 144 -17.25 3.77 4.10
N LEU A 145 -16.48 4.73 4.59
CA LEU A 145 -16.39 6.07 4.02
C LEU A 145 -14.94 6.57 4.09
N LYS A 146 -14.43 7.09 2.98
CA LYS A 146 -13.09 7.67 2.89
C LYS A 146 -13.19 9.07 2.30
N LEU A 147 -12.62 10.04 2.98
CA LEU A 147 -12.73 11.46 2.66
C LEU A 147 -11.37 12.15 2.82
N LEU A 148 -10.29 11.55 2.33
CA LEU A 148 -8.92 12.03 2.55
C LEU A 148 -8.67 13.39 1.87
N GLY A 149 -8.07 14.34 2.59
CA GLY A 149 -7.47 15.55 2.02
C GLY A 149 -8.44 16.46 1.26
N ASN A 150 -9.67 16.63 1.76
CA ASN A 150 -10.73 17.41 1.11
C ASN A 150 -10.96 18.79 1.76
N ASP A 151 -10.03 19.25 2.61
CA ASP A 151 -10.17 20.49 3.40
C ASP A 151 -11.51 20.57 4.17
N ILE A 152 -11.99 19.41 4.64
CA ILE A 152 -13.24 19.30 5.37
C ILE A 152 -13.07 19.89 6.77
N SER A 153 -13.94 20.83 7.14
CA SER A 153 -14.02 21.39 8.49
C SER A 153 -15.28 20.95 9.23
N ASP A 154 -16.41 20.80 8.52
CA ASP A 154 -17.70 20.38 9.07
C ASP A 154 -18.07 18.96 8.63
N ILE A 155 -18.27 18.08 9.62
CA ILE A 155 -18.71 16.69 9.45
C ILE A 155 -20.02 16.39 10.18
N ASN A 156 -20.82 17.39 10.52
CA ASN A 156 -22.07 17.22 11.27
C ASN A 156 -23.01 16.19 10.63
N ILE A 157 -23.04 16.13 9.30
CA ILE A 157 -23.85 15.14 8.55
C ILE A 157 -23.46 13.69 8.86
N LEU A 158 -22.19 13.43 9.23
CA LEU A 158 -21.72 12.09 9.58
C LEU A 158 -22.43 11.53 10.81
N SER A 159 -22.98 12.38 11.69
CA SER A 159 -23.79 11.93 12.83
C SER A 159 -25.00 11.06 12.42
N THR A 160 -25.46 11.17 11.17
CA THR A 160 -26.55 10.38 10.63
C THR A 160 -26.12 9.00 10.09
N PHE A 161 -24.81 8.77 9.89
CA PHE A 161 -24.26 7.55 9.30
C PHE A 161 -23.99 6.48 10.36
N ILE A 162 -25.01 6.19 11.18
CA ILE A 162 -24.92 5.34 12.38
C ILE A 162 -24.49 3.87 12.12
N ASN A 163 -24.44 3.44 10.86
CA ASN A 163 -24.01 2.10 10.46
C ASN A 163 -22.56 2.04 9.97
N LEU A 164 -21.80 3.13 10.09
CA LEU A 164 -20.43 3.20 9.64
C LEU A 164 -19.51 2.35 10.53
N GLU A 165 -18.72 1.48 9.89
CA GLU A 165 -17.73 0.60 10.51
C GLU A 165 -16.29 1.04 10.18
N GLU A 166 -16.06 1.66 9.02
CA GLU A 166 -14.75 2.20 8.65
C GLU A 166 -14.86 3.65 8.17
N LEU A 167 -14.09 4.55 8.77
CA LEU A 167 -14.03 5.96 8.41
C LEU A 167 -12.58 6.43 8.26
N ASP A 168 -12.28 7.11 7.16
CA ASP A 168 -11.00 7.77 6.93
C ASP A 168 -11.23 9.25 6.62
N LEU A 169 -10.75 10.11 7.51
CA LEU A 169 -10.82 11.57 7.42
C LEU A 169 -9.41 12.18 7.34
N SER A 170 -8.38 11.39 7.03
CA SER A 170 -6.99 11.81 7.06
C SER A 170 -6.72 13.01 6.14
N GLY A 171 -5.88 13.95 6.57
CA GLY A 171 -5.46 15.12 5.81
C GLY A 171 -6.49 16.26 5.77
N ASN A 172 -7.63 16.13 6.46
CA ASN A 172 -8.55 17.26 6.66
C ASN A 172 -8.09 18.06 7.87
N LYS A 173 -7.37 19.16 7.60
CA LYS A 173 -6.74 19.99 8.63
C LYS A 173 -7.78 20.75 9.45
N LYS A 174 -7.58 20.79 10.77
CA LYS A 174 -8.43 21.48 11.76
C LYS A 174 -9.90 21.04 11.71
N ILE A 175 -10.13 19.78 11.34
CA ILE A 175 -11.46 19.19 11.29
C ILE A 175 -12.05 19.08 12.70
N HIS A 176 -13.32 19.47 12.86
CA HIS A 176 -14.02 19.30 14.13
C HIS A 176 -14.64 17.91 14.22
N ILE A 177 -14.06 17.04 15.05
CA ILE A 177 -14.46 15.63 15.11
C ILE A 177 -15.65 15.33 16.02
N GLY A 178 -16.21 16.33 16.71
CA GLY A 178 -17.38 16.19 17.62
C GLY A 178 -18.49 15.22 17.17
N PRO A 179 -18.93 15.25 15.90
CA PRO A 179 -19.98 14.37 15.41
C PRO A 179 -19.63 12.87 15.40
N ILE A 180 -18.36 12.47 15.45
CA ILE A 180 -17.98 11.06 15.36
C ILE A 180 -18.44 10.25 16.59
N LYS A 181 -18.68 10.88 17.74
CA LYS A 181 -19.13 10.16 18.95
C LYS A 181 -20.43 9.37 18.76
N TYR A 182 -21.24 9.74 17.77
CA TYR A 182 -22.49 9.04 17.43
C TYR A 182 -22.26 7.81 16.55
N LEU A 183 -21.05 7.63 16.01
CA LEU A 183 -20.66 6.53 15.12
C LEU A 183 -20.15 5.31 15.90
N THR A 184 -20.92 4.85 16.90
CA THR A 184 -20.48 3.83 17.86
C THR A 184 -20.25 2.43 17.29
N LYS A 185 -20.58 2.21 15.99
CA LYS A 185 -20.27 0.98 15.25
C LYS A 185 -18.91 1.00 14.56
N LEU A 186 -18.16 2.10 14.65
CA LEU A 186 -16.83 2.18 14.06
C LEU A 186 -15.91 1.12 14.65
N ILE A 187 -15.29 0.37 13.74
CA ILE A 187 -14.26 -0.63 13.98
C ILE A 187 -12.90 -0.07 13.57
N LYS A 188 -12.85 0.72 12.50
CA LYS A 188 -11.63 1.37 12.01
C LYS A 188 -11.81 2.86 11.80
N LEU A 189 -10.86 3.64 12.28
CA LEU A 189 -10.87 5.09 12.14
C LEU A 189 -9.46 5.60 11.83
N SER A 190 -9.35 6.41 10.78
CA SER A 190 -8.12 7.14 10.43
C SER A 190 -8.36 8.63 10.45
N LEU A 191 -7.53 9.34 11.21
CA LEU A 191 -7.56 10.78 11.44
C LEU A 191 -6.15 11.37 11.28
N ASP A 192 -5.34 10.81 10.39
CA ASP A 192 -3.94 11.21 10.23
C ASP A 192 -3.83 12.63 9.68
N CYS A 193 -2.83 13.39 10.12
CA CYS A 193 -2.50 14.72 9.61
C CYS A 193 -3.70 15.70 9.61
N CYS A 194 -4.56 15.59 10.62
CA CYS A 194 -5.77 16.41 10.77
C CYS A 194 -5.54 17.67 11.63
N GLU A 195 -4.34 17.88 12.19
CA GLU A 195 -4.04 18.99 13.12
C GLU A 195 -4.98 18.98 14.35
N LEU A 196 -5.36 17.78 14.83
CA LEU A 196 -6.20 17.59 16.01
C LEU A 196 -5.40 17.86 17.29
N THR A 197 -6.06 18.50 18.26
CA THR A 197 -5.51 18.74 19.61
C THR A 197 -6.39 18.11 20.68
N ASP A 198 -7.72 18.19 20.52
CA ASP A 198 -8.71 17.52 21.37
C ASP A 198 -9.34 16.34 20.63
N ILE A 199 -9.35 15.18 21.28
CA ILE A 199 -9.94 13.94 20.78
C ILE A 199 -10.89 13.29 21.79
N GLN A 200 -11.49 14.06 22.72
CA GLN A 200 -12.38 13.49 23.74
C GLN A 200 -13.55 12.67 23.17
N ASP A 201 -14.07 13.07 22.01
CA ASP A 201 -15.17 12.36 21.37
C ASP A 201 -14.83 10.90 21.01
N LEU A 202 -13.54 10.55 20.89
CA LEU A 202 -13.10 9.17 20.67
C LEU A 202 -13.40 8.25 21.85
N SER A 203 -13.52 8.76 23.08
CA SER A 203 -13.79 7.94 24.27
C SER A 203 -15.11 7.17 24.19
N HIS A 204 -16.03 7.59 23.32
CA HIS A 204 -17.31 6.93 23.05
C HIS A 204 -17.22 5.75 22.08
N LEU A 205 -16.12 5.62 21.33
CA LEU A 205 -15.95 4.65 20.25
C LEU A 205 -15.34 3.34 20.74
N THR A 206 -15.90 2.76 21.79
CA THR A 206 -15.33 1.60 22.51
C THR A 206 -15.25 0.30 21.69
N ASN A 207 -15.84 0.27 20.49
CA ASN A 207 -15.75 -0.85 19.53
C ASN A 207 -14.60 -0.74 18.54
N LEU A 208 -13.80 0.33 18.61
CA LEU A 208 -12.63 0.49 17.74
C LEU A 208 -11.62 -0.64 17.97
N ILE A 209 -11.17 -1.20 16.85
CA ILE A 209 -10.13 -2.24 16.76
C ILE A 209 -8.85 -1.65 16.14
N ASP A 210 -9.00 -0.71 15.21
CA ASP A 210 -7.91 -0.08 14.47
C ASP A 210 -8.06 1.45 14.49
N LEU A 211 -7.06 2.15 15.01
CA LEU A 211 -7.06 3.60 15.11
C LEU A 211 -5.72 4.17 14.64
N SER A 212 -5.79 5.12 13.70
CA SER A 212 -4.64 5.91 13.26
C SER A 212 -4.86 7.39 13.52
N LEU A 213 -3.89 8.01 14.18
CA LEU A 213 -3.86 9.43 14.57
C LEU A 213 -2.51 10.08 14.20
N CYS A 214 -1.78 9.50 13.25
CA CYS A 214 -0.42 9.91 12.91
C CYS A 214 -0.36 11.40 12.50
N GLY A 215 0.69 12.12 12.88
CA GLY A 215 0.91 13.50 12.46
C GLY A 215 0.01 14.54 13.12
N ASN A 216 -0.76 14.19 14.16
CA ASN A 216 -1.47 15.16 14.99
C ASN A 216 -0.56 15.60 16.15
N GLN A 217 0.13 16.72 15.97
CA GLN A 217 1.09 17.25 16.95
C GLN A 217 0.40 17.66 18.25
N ASP A 218 1.00 17.29 19.39
CA ASP A 218 0.58 17.65 20.75
C ASP A 218 -0.85 17.20 21.12
N VAL A 219 -1.34 16.12 20.48
CA VAL A 219 -2.66 15.55 20.77
C VAL A 219 -2.71 14.91 22.16
N ASP A 220 -3.72 15.25 22.97
CA ASP A 220 -3.96 14.59 24.26
C ASP A 220 -4.60 13.21 24.05
N ILE A 221 -3.85 12.16 24.38
CA ILE A 221 -4.29 10.77 24.23
C ILE A 221 -4.97 10.18 25.47
N ALA A 222 -5.23 10.97 26.52
CA ALA A 222 -6.01 10.52 27.68
C ALA A 222 -7.35 9.85 27.31
N PRO A 223 -8.14 10.34 26.32
CA PRO A 223 -9.40 9.72 25.92
C PRO A 223 -9.29 8.29 25.38
N LEU A 224 -8.09 7.83 25.01
CA LEU A 224 -7.88 6.49 24.46
C LEU A 224 -7.94 5.38 25.53
N ASN A 225 -7.84 5.72 26.82
CA ASN A 225 -7.73 4.74 27.92
C ASN A 225 -8.88 3.70 27.97
N ASN A 226 -10.08 4.07 27.49
CA ASN A 226 -11.27 3.21 27.49
C ASN A 226 -11.43 2.38 26.21
N LEU A 227 -10.56 2.55 25.22
CA LEU A 227 -10.63 1.84 23.93
C LEU A 227 -9.96 0.47 24.01
N THR A 228 -10.31 -0.31 25.03
CA THR A 228 -9.62 -1.56 25.40
C THR A 228 -9.74 -2.69 24.36
N GLN A 229 -10.56 -2.52 23.32
CA GLN A 229 -10.67 -3.44 22.19
C GLN A 229 -9.64 -3.17 21.08
N LEU A 230 -8.85 -2.09 21.18
CA LEU A 230 -7.83 -1.77 20.19
C LEU A 230 -6.80 -2.89 20.04
N VAL A 231 -6.60 -3.30 18.80
CA VAL A 231 -5.60 -4.28 18.37
C VAL A 231 -4.47 -3.60 17.60
N SER A 232 -4.78 -2.50 16.90
CA SER A 232 -3.85 -1.69 16.12
C SER A 232 -3.99 -0.23 16.51
N LEU A 233 -2.87 0.41 16.86
CA LEU A 233 -2.82 1.84 17.19
C LEU A 233 -1.58 2.48 16.56
N GLN A 234 -1.81 3.58 15.82
CA GLN A 234 -0.75 4.35 15.18
C GLN A 234 -0.78 5.80 15.66
N LEU A 235 0.34 6.23 16.24
CA LEU A 235 0.57 7.53 16.86
C LEU A 235 1.94 8.08 16.43
N HIS A 236 2.34 7.82 15.19
CA HIS A 236 3.62 8.30 14.66
C HIS A 236 3.60 9.83 14.52
N GLY A 237 4.66 10.53 14.91
CA GLY A 237 4.77 11.96 14.64
C GLY A 237 3.75 12.82 15.38
N CYS A 238 3.39 12.47 16.61
CA CYS A 238 2.34 13.17 17.39
C CYS A 238 2.89 14.07 18.50
N GLY A 239 4.21 14.17 18.68
CA GLY A 239 4.83 14.98 19.73
C GLY A 239 4.63 14.43 21.15
N LEU A 240 4.21 13.17 21.30
CA LEU A 240 3.82 12.60 22.59
C LEU A 240 4.99 12.54 23.58
N THR A 241 4.71 12.85 24.84
CA THR A 241 5.65 12.72 25.96
C THR A 241 5.10 11.81 27.06
N ASP A 242 3.84 12.02 27.45
CA ASP A 242 3.07 11.12 28.31
C ASP A 242 2.26 10.12 27.47
N ILE A 243 2.42 8.84 27.80
CA ILE A 243 1.76 7.72 27.15
C ILE A 243 1.15 6.73 28.15
N PHE A 244 1.01 7.14 29.40
CA PHE A 244 0.37 6.35 30.46
C PHE A 244 -1.03 5.84 30.09
N PRO A 245 -1.88 6.55 29.32
CA PRO A 245 -3.18 6.03 28.88
C PRO A 245 -3.10 4.71 28.10
N LEU A 246 -1.98 4.43 27.42
CA LEU A 246 -1.83 3.23 26.59
C LEU A 246 -1.71 1.94 27.41
N GLN A 247 -1.38 2.01 28.71
CA GLN A 247 -1.17 0.83 29.54
C GLN A 247 -2.43 -0.07 29.66
N TYR A 248 -3.62 0.50 29.44
CA TYR A 248 -4.91 -0.18 29.53
C TYR A 248 -5.27 -0.94 28.25
N LEU A 249 -4.55 -0.68 27.14
CA LEU A 249 -4.83 -1.24 25.82
C LEU A 249 -4.18 -2.62 25.63
N THR A 250 -4.43 -3.54 26.55
CA THR A 250 -3.71 -4.83 26.63
C THR A 250 -3.97 -5.79 25.47
N GLN A 251 -4.91 -5.49 24.58
CA GLN A 251 -5.20 -6.25 23.36
C GLN A 251 -4.35 -5.83 22.15
N LEU A 252 -3.52 -4.80 22.30
CA LEU A 252 -2.66 -4.32 21.20
C LEU A 252 -1.71 -5.41 20.72
N ASN A 253 -1.74 -5.63 19.41
CA ASN A 253 -0.79 -6.45 18.67
C ASN A 253 0.17 -5.57 17.85
N TYR A 254 -0.28 -4.40 17.42
CA TYR A 254 0.46 -3.46 16.58
C TYR A 254 0.46 -2.06 17.21
N LEU A 255 1.65 -1.50 17.43
CA LEU A 255 1.81 -0.17 18.02
C LEU A 255 2.91 0.64 17.33
N LEU A 256 2.53 1.74 16.71
CA LEU A 256 3.43 2.70 16.06
C LEU A 256 3.56 3.97 16.90
N LEU A 257 4.74 4.20 17.48
CA LEU A 257 5.03 5.36 18.33
C LEU A 257 6.28 6.12 17.88
N SER A 258 6.75 5.90 16.66
CA SER A 258 7.96 6.55 16.17
C SER A 258 7.79 8.06 15.99
N VAL A 259 8.90 8.80 16.06
CA VAL A 259 8.94 10.27 15.92
C VAL A 259 8.04 10.94 16.96
N ASN A 260 8.30 10.66 18.23
CA ASN A 260 7.69 11.34 19.37
C ASN A 260 8.80 11.81 20.33
N SER A 261 8.41 12.33 21.50
CA SER A 261 9.33 12.78 22.56
C SER A 261 9.19 11.93 23.83
N ILE A 262 8.88 10.65 23.67
CA ILE A 262 8.62 9.73 24.78
C ILE A 262 9.94 9.44 25.51
N LYS A 263 9.89 9.43 26.85
CA LYS A 263 11.06 9.15 27.71
C LYS A 263 10.91 7.90 28.57
N ASP A 264 9.69 7.52 28.93
CA ASP A 264 9.38 6.34 29.73
C ASP A 264 8.49 5.37 28.95
N VAL A 265 8.93 4.12 28.84
CA VAL A 265 8.19 3.02 28.21
C VAL A 265 7.72 1.95 29.21
N SER A 266 7.66 2.29 30.50
CA SER A 266 7.20 1.41 31.58
C SER A 266 5.82 0.80 31.32
N PHE A 267 4.94 1.51 30.61
CA PHE A 267 3.62 1.02 30.20
C PHE A 267 3.69 -0.27 29.36
N LEU A 268 4.78 -0.54 28.64
CA LEU A 268 4.94 -1.75 27.82
C LEU A 268 4.89 -3.05 28.65
N ARG A 269 5.07 -2.97 29.98
CA ARG A 269 4.96 -4.12 30.88
C ARG A 269 3.59 -4.80 30.82
N SER A 270 2.53 -4.06 30.50
CA SER A 270 1.16 -4.60 30.39
C SER A 270 0.81 -5.11 28.99
N LEU A 271 1.51 -4.65 27.94
CA LEU A 271 1.16 -4.91 26.52
C LEU A 271 1.75 -6.22 25.98
N ARG A 272 1.57 -7.32 26.71
CA ARG A 272 2.22 -8.63 26.44
C ARG A 272 1.81 -9.30 25.12
N ASN A 273 0.73 -8.84 24.49
CA ASN A 273 0.24 -9.36 23.22
C ASN A 273 0.92 -8.70 22.00
N LEU A 274 1.72 -7.65 22.20
CA LEU A 274 2.39 -6.96 21.10
C LEU A 274 3.24 -7.91 20.25
N LYS A 275 3.03 -7.81 18.95
CA LYS A 275 3.76 -8.51 17.90
C LYS A 275 4.64 -7.56 17.11
N GLU A 276 4.17 -6.33 16.93
CA GLU A 276 4.85 -5.29 16.15
C GLU A 276 4.91 -3.99 16.96
N LEU A 277 6.11 -3.45 17.11
CA LEU A 277 6.37 -2.23 17.85
C LEU A 277 7.42 -1.38 17.14
N SER A 278 7.11 -0.10 16.91
CA SER A 278 8.12 0.88 16.51
C SER A 278 8.16 2.02 17.51
N LEU A 279 9.36 2.25 18.05
CA LEU A 279 9.70 3.34 18.95
C LEU A 279 10.78 4.25 18.34
N ALA A 280 11.06 4.10 17.04
CA ALA A 280 12.15 4.81 16.38
C ALA A 280 12.03 6.34 16.53
N PHE A 281 13.16 7.04 16.56
CA PHE A 281 13.20 8.50 16.71
C PHE A 281 12.48 9.01 17.96
N ASN A 282 12.73 8.35 19.09
CA ASN A 282 12.40 8.84 20.44
C ASN A 282 13.66 8.80 21.29
N ASP A 283 13.82 9.75 22.21
CA ASP A 283 15.00 9.83 23.07
C ASP A 283 14.72 9.13 24.43
N PHE A 284 15.17 7.88 24.58
CA PHE A 284 14.98 7.10 25.82
C PHE A 284 16.25 6.93 26.63
N VAL A 285 16.05 6.66 27.93
CA VAL A 285 17.13 6.28 28.86
C VAL A 285 17.15 4.77 29.11
N ASP A 286 15.99 4.10 29.05
CA ASP A 286 15.85 2.68 29.39
C ASP A 286 14.80 1.96 28.51
N ILE A 287 15.14 0.75 28.07
CA ILE A 287 14.25 -0.15 27.31
C ILE A 287 14.03 -1.51 28.02
N VAL A 288 14.43 -1.65 29.28
CA VAL A 288 14.18 -2.85 30.11
C VAL A 288 12.71 -3.30 30.07
N PRO A 289 11.68 -2.43 30.06
CA PRO A 289 10.29 -2.86 29.94
C PRO A 289 9.99 -3.76 28.73
N LEU A 290 10.78 -3.69 27.65
CA LEU A 290 10.63 -4.57 26.49
C LEU A 290 10.77 -6.05 26.83
N GLN A 291 11.46 -6.42 27.91
CA GLN A 291 11.67 -7.83 28.28
C GLN A 291 10.39 -8.64 28.45
N HIS A 292 9.24 -7.97 28.66
CA HIS A 292 7.94 -8.60 28.85
C HIS A 292 7.19 -8.86 27.52
N LEU A 293 7.71 -8.38 26.38
CA LEU A 293 7.10 -8.51 25.07
C LEU A 293 7.56 -9.79 24.34
N GLU A 294 7.36 -10.95 24.95
CA GLU A 294 7.90 -12.23 24.44
C GLU A 294 7.32 -12.65 23.08
N ASN A 295 6.16 -12.12 22.70
CA ASN A 295 5.48 -12.38 21.43
C ASN A 295 5.94 -11.47 20.28
N LEU A 296 6.86 -10.54 20.54
CA LEU A 296 7.29 -9.54 19.58
C LEU A 296 8.06 -10.21 18.42
N SER A 297 7.59 -9.96 17.20
CA SER A 297 8.18 -10.44 15.95
C SER A 297 8.84 -9.32 15.15
N ILE A 298 8.32 -8.10 15.23
CA ILE A 298 8.85 -6.92 14.51
C ILE A 298 9.13 -5.81 15.51
N LEU A 299 10.37 -5.31 15.50
CA LEU A 299 10.80 -4.25 16.39
C LEU A 299 11.66 -3.21 15.65
N ASP A 300 11.29 -1.95 15.79
CA ASP A 300 12.09 -0.83 15.32
C ASP A 300 12.47 0.10 16.48
N LEU A 301 13.76 0.13 16.79
CA LEU A 301 14.43 0.98 17.76
C LEU A 301 15.46 1.89 17.06
N SER A 302 15.20 2.32 15.82
CA SER A 302 16.12 3.18 15.10
C SER A 302 16.24 4.56 15.76
N TYR A 303 17.45 5.12 15.85
CA TYR A 303 17.72 6.46 16.37
C TYR A 303 17.16 6.73 17.77
N ILE A 304 17.28 5.77 18.70
CA ILE A 304 16.79 5.95 20.08
C ILE A 304 17.87 6.33 21.11
N LYS A 305 19.14 6.43 20.67
CA LYS A 305 20.30 6.93 21.44
C LYS A 305 20.67 6.12 22.69
N ILE A 306 20.18 4.88 22.84
CA ILE A 306 20.60 4.00 23.94
C ILE A 306 21.90 3.26 23.62
N LYS A 307 22.59 2.79 24.68
CA LYS A 307 23.79 1.95 24.56
C LYS A 307 23.52 0.47 24.85
N ASP A 308 22.74 0.19 25.89
CA ASP A 308 22.51 -1.17 26.36
C ASP A 308 21.28 -1.79 25.67
N PHE A 309 21.55 -2.74 24.76
CA PHE A 309 20.53 -3.54 24.09
C PHE A 309 20.40 -4.95 24.69
N SER A 310 20.99 -5.23 25.85
CA SER A 310 21.04 -6.56 26.47
C SER A 310 19.66 -7.16 26.73
N VAL A 311 18.63 -6.32 26.88
CA VAL A 311 17.22 -6.73 27.01
C VAL A 311 16.76 -7.57 25.81
N LEU A 312 17.28 -7.32 24.60
CA LEU A 312 16.87 -8.01 23.38
C LEU A 312 17.16 -9.53 23.45
N ARG A 313 18.08 -10.00 24.32
CA ARG A 313 18.33 -11.44 24.52
C ARG A 313 17.09 -12.25 24.95
N LYS A 314 16.07 -11.56 25.48
CA LYS A 314 14.78 -12.15 25.88
C LYS A 314 13.80 -12.25 24.71
N LEU A 315 13.94 -11.41 23.68
CA LEU A 315 13.02 -11.30 22.54
C LEU A 315 13.36 -12.31 21.43
N ARG A 316 13.37 -13.59 21.79
CA ARG A 316 13.84 -14.68 20.90
C ARG A 316 12.93 -14.98 19.72
N ASN A 317 11.72 -14.40 19.71
CA ASN A 317 10.75 -14.51 18.63
C ASN A 317 10.89 -13.44 17.55
N LEU A 318 11.82 -12.49 17.69
CA LEU A 318 12.06 -11.46 16.68
C LEU A 318 12.45 -12.07 15.33
N GLU A 319 11.71 -11.66 14.31
CA GLU A 319 11.95 -11.97 12.90
C GLU A 319 12.47 -10.73 12.14
N GLU A 320 12.07 -9.53 12.57
CA GLU A 320 12.51 -8.27 11.97
C GLU A 320 12.97 -7.29 13.05
N LEU A 321 14.20 -6.79 12.89
CA LEU A 321 14.79 -5.82 13.82
C LEU A 321 15.48 -4.69 13.05
N SER A 322 15.09 -3.46 13.36
CA SER A 322 15.83 -2.27 12.97
C SER A 322 16.32 -1.53 14.20
N ILE A 323 17.63 -1.28 14.25
CA ILE A 323 18.25 -0.46 15.29
C ILE A 323 19.21 0.56 14.69
N SER A 324 18.93 0.98 13.45
CA SER A 324 19.77 1.90 12.70
C SER A 324 19.98 3.22 13.44
N GLY A 325 21.13 3.88 13.26
CA GLY A 325 21.39 5.18 13.88
C GLY A 325 21.70 5.15 15.38
N ASN A 326 21.97 3.97 15.97
CA ASN A 326 22.39 3.84 17.36
C ASN A 326 23.92 3.71 17.46
N PHE A 327 24.61 4.86 17.57
CA PHE A 327 26.08 4.95 17.50
C PHE A 327 26.87 4.32 18.65
N TYR A 328 26.19 3.82 19.70
CA TYR A 328 26.80 3.21 20.89
C TYR A 328 26.41 1.75 21.06
N LEU A 329 25.91 1.12 20.00
CA LEU A 329 25.43 -0.24 20.00
C LEU A 329 26.55 -1.23 20.36
N GLU A 330 26.27 -2.11 21.34
CA GLU A 330 27.05 -3.32 21.55
C GLU A 330 26.44 -4.50 20.77
N ILE A 331 27.22 -5.07 19.85
CA ILE A 331 26.76 -6.04 18.83
C ILE A 331 26.69 -7.47 19.40
N SER A 332 27.02 -7.68 20.68
CA SER A 332 27.08 -9.00 21.33
C SER A 332 25.69 -9.67 21.48
N VAL A 333 24.60 -8.90 21.37
CA VAL A 333 23.24 -9.41 21.63
C VAL A 333 22.65 -10.26 20.50
N PHE A 334 23.10 -10.10 19.25
CA PHE A 334 22.44 -10.76 18.11
C PHE A 334 22.57 -12.27 18.10
N GLN A 335 23.56 -12.85 18.77
CA GLN A 335 23.73 -14.30 18.86
C GLN A 335 22.51 -15.02 19.46
N TYR A 336 21.66 -14.29 20.20
CA TYR A 336 20.43 -14.83 20.79
C TYR A 336 19.20 -14.72 19.88
N LEU A 337 19.27 -13.96 18.79
CA LEU A 337 18.15 -13.58 17.91
C LEU A 337 18.12 -14.43 16.62
N VAL A 338 18.31 -15.74 16.75
CA VAL A 338 18.51 -16.67 15.61
C VAL A 338 17.31 -16.83 14.66
N LYS A 339 16.14 -16.32 15.03
CA LYS A 339 14.94 -16.29 14.18
C LYS A 339 14.90 -15.08 13.22
N LEU A 340 15.81 -14.12 13.37
CA LEU A 340 15.86 -12.94 12.51
C LEU A 340 15.95 -13.32 11.03
N ARG A 341 15.08 -12.69 10.24
CA ARG A 341 15.00 -12.72 8.78
C ARG A 341 15.40 -11.38 8.19
N LYS A 342 15.06 -10.27 8.84
CA LYS A 342 15.43 -8.93 8.40
C LYS A 342 16.15 -8.18 9.52
N LEU A 343 17.31 -7.63 9.22
CA LEU A 343 18.12 -6.88 10.18
C LEU A 343 18.66 -5.61 9.52
N ASN A 344 18.40 -4.47 10.16
CA ASN A 344 18.96 -3.18 9.77
C ASN A 344 19.84 -2.62 10.90
N LEU A 345 21.13 -2.48 10.59
CA LEU A 345 22.20 -1.98 11.45
C LEU A 345 22.92 -0.78 10.82
N SER A 346 22.27 -0.07 9.90
CA SER A 346 22.90 1.09 9.26
C SER A 346 23.23 2.17 10.29
N ARG A 347 24.30 2.94 10.07
CA ARG A 347 24.66 4.10 10.93
C ARG A 347 24.89 3.75 12.40
N CYS A 348 25.51 2.62 12.68
CA CYS A 348 25.78 2.15 14.04
C CYS A 348 27.27 2.21 14.43
N LYS A 349 28.15 2.72 13.54
CA LYS A 349 29.61 2.75 13.73
C LYS A 349 30.23 1.36 13.96
N ILE A 350 29.64 0.35 13.35
CA ILE A 350 30.06 -1.05 13.49
C ILE A 350 31.35 -1.29 12.71
N TYR A 351 32.33 -1.95 13.31
CA TYR A 351 33.55 -2.41 12.61
C TYR A 351 33.67 -3.94 12.57
N ASP A 352 33.15 -4.64 13.58
CA ASP A 352 33.13 -6.10 13.67
C ASP A 352 31.69 -6.63 13.63
N ILE A 353 31.45 -7.59 12.73
CA ILE A 353 30.16 -8.27 12.52
C ILE A 353 30.25 -9.77 12.82
N SER A 354 31.28 -10.21 13.56
CA SER A 354 31.50 -11.61 13.94
C SER A 354 30.30 -12.24 14.67
N SER A 355 29.60 -11.47 15.50
CA SER A 355 28.40 -11.91 16.23
C SER A 355 27.17 -12.14 15.35
N LEU A 356 27.21 -11.78 14.05
CA LEU A 356 26.13 -12.08 13.11
C LEU A 356 26.19 -13.52 12.56
N ARG A 357 27.31 -14.25 12.74
CA ARG A 357 27.47 -15.64 12.26
C ARG A 357 26.31 -16.59 12.60
N PRO A 358 25.70 -16.53 13.81
CA PRO A 358 24.60 -17.42 14.18
C PRO A 358 23.28 -17.13 13.44
N LEU A 359 23.13 -15.99 12.77
CA LEU A 359 21.88 -15.55 12.13
C LEU A 359 21.61 -16.24 10.79
N VAL A 360 21.76 -17.56 10.72
CA VAL A 360 21.68 -18.36 9.47
C VAL A 360 20.32 -18.28 8.75
N ASN A 361 19.29 -17.75 9.42
CA ASN A 361 17.97 -17.51 8.84
C ASN A 361 17.80 -16.16 8.15
N LEU A 362 18.82 -15.30 8.21
CA LEU A 362 18.75 -13.94 7.71
C LEU A 362 18.60 -13.92 6.19
N GLN A 363 17.62 -13.14 5.73
CA GLN A 363 17.23 -12.97 4.32
C GLN A 363 17.54 -11.56 3.83
N LYS A 364 17.44 -10.56 4.70
CA LYS A 364 17.75 -9.16 4.42
C LYS A 364 18.68 -8.61 5.49
N LEU A 365 19.80 -8.05 5.07
CA LEU A 365 20.77 -7.41 5.96
C LEU A 365 21.17 -6.06 5.39
N ILE A 366 20.95 -4.99 6.15
CA ILE A 366 21.38 -3.63 5.82
C ILE A 366 22.43 -3.20 6.83
N LEU A 367 23.62 -2.87 6.34
CA LEU A 367 24.83 -2.50 7.09
C LEU A 367 25.41 -1.16 6.62
N ASP A 368 24.61 -0.34 5.95
CA ASP A 368 25.08 0.91 5.31
C ASP A 368 25.66 1.89 6.33
N ASP A 369 26.64 2.69 5.90
CA ASP A 369 27.22 3.78 6.72
C ASP A 369 27.75 3.24 8.05
N ASN A 370 28.76 2.38 7.96
CA ASN A 370 29.45 1.75 9.08
C ASN A 370 30.97 1.75 8.82
N LEU A 371 31.74 1.08 9.68
CA LEU A 371 33.21 1.02 9.65
C LEU A 371 33.70 -0.41 9.35
N ILE A 372 32.88 -1.24 8.71
CA ILE A 372 33.16 -2.66 8.49
C ILE A 372 34.26 -2.79 7.44
N TYR A 373 35.27 -3.60 7.73
CA TYR A 373 36.34 -3.94 6.79
C TYR A 373 36.38 -5.43 6.43
N ASP A 374 35.91 -6.31 7.32
CA ASP A 374 35.85 -7.75 7.12
C ASP A 374 34.42 -8.28 7.03
N ILE A 375 34.07 -8.82 5.86
CA ILE A 375 32.78 -9.46 5.62
C ILE A 375 32.83 -10.98 5.64
N SER A 376 33.96 -11.58 6.04
CA SER A 376 34.05 -13.04 6.23
C SER A 376 32.95 -13.64 7.13
N PRO A 377 32.43 -12.95 8.17
CA PRO A 377 31.34 -13.48 8.98
C PRO A 377 30.05 -13.77 8.21
N LEU A 378 29.84 -13.11 7.07
CA LEU A 378 28.65 -13.29 6.23
C LEU A 378 28.65 -14.60 5.44
N ALA A 379 29.78 -15.30 5.33
CA ALA A 379 29.91 -16.51 4.51
C ALA A 379 28.96 -17.66 4.91
N LEU A 380 28.48 -17.67 6.15
CA LEU A 380 27.54 -18.68 6.67
C LEU A 380 26.06 -18.32 6.43
N LEU A 381 25.76 -17.08 6.03
CA LEU A 381 24.40 -16.55 5.94
C LEU A 381 23.74 -16.87 4.58
N LYS A 382 23.71 -18.17 4.25
CA LYS A 382 23.33 -18.69 2.93
C LYS A 382 21.92 -18.33 2.46
N LYS A 383 21.04 -17.88 3.36
CA LYS A 383 19.66 -17.45 3.05
C LYS A 383 19.55 -15.98 2.65
N LEU A 384 20.64 -15.21 2.67
CA LEU A 384 20.61 -13.80 2.27
C LEU A 384 20.15 -13.65 0.82
N THR A 385 19.16 -12.78 0.63
CA THR A 385 18.55 -12.40 -0.65
C THR A 385 18.58 -10.89 -0.91
N GLU A 386 18.94 -10.11 0.11
CA GLU A 386 19.15 -8.67 0.02
C GLU A 386 20.26 -8.31 1.01
N LEU A 387 21.30 -7.64 0.52
CA LEU A 387 22.45 -7.25 1.32
C LEU A 387 22.93 -5.88 0.88
N SER A 388 22.91 -4.92 1.79
CA SER A 388 23.47 -3.59 1.56
C SER A 388 24.55 -3.33 2.60
N PHE A 389 25.71 -2.86 2.15
CA PHE A 389 26.83 -2.44 3.01
C PHE A 389 27.52 -1.21 2.40
N LYS A 390 26.72 -0.27 1.90
CA LYS A 390 27.21 1.00 1.36
C LYS A 390 28.03 1.75 2.39
N GLU A 391 28.92 2.63 1.94
CA GLU A 391 29.61 3.58 2.82
C GLU A 391 30.31 2.86 4.00
N ASN A 392 31.07 1.81 3.68
CA ASN A 392 31.87 1.03 4.64
C ASN A 392 33.36 1.13 4.32
N LYS A 393 34.19 0.32 5.01
CA LYS A 393 35.65 0.27 4.85
C LYS A 393 36.11 -1.07 4.26
N ILE A 394 35.27 -1.72 3.46
CA ILE A 394 35.55 -3.05 2.92
C ILE A 394 36.64 -2.95 1.86
N THR A 395 37.73 -3.69 2.08
CA THR A 395 38.91 -3.73 1.19
C THR A 395 39.03 -5.02 0.40
N SER A 396 38.21 -6.04 0.71
CA SER A 396 38.09 -7.22 -0.14
C SER A 396 36.76 -7.92 0.07
N ILE A 397 36.14 -8.29 -1.04
CA ILE A 397 34.90 -9.07 -1.07
C ILE A 397 35.12 -10.55 -1.42
N LEU A 398 36.34 -10.93 -1.80
CA LEU A 398 36.67 -12.29 -2.24
C LEU A 398 36.42 -13.34 -1.15
N LYS A 399 36.39 -12.93 0.11
CA LYS A 399 36.09 -13.77 1.27
C LYS A 399 34.67 -14.38 1.22
N ILE A 400 33.76 -13.78 0.47
CA ILE A 400 32.40 -14.29 0.26
C ILE A 400 32.15 -14.69 -1.21
N GLN A 401 33.20 -14.90 -2.01
CA GLN A 401 33.07 -15.24 -3.44
C GLN A 401 32.28 -16.53 -3.70
N GLN A 402 32.32 -17.48 -2.76
CA GLN A 402 31.60 -18.75 -2.83
C GLN A 402 30.16 -18.65 -2.29
N HIS A 403 29.76 -17.47 -1.81
CA HIS A 403 28.43 -17.28 -1.25
C HIS A 403 27.38 -17.28 -2.39
N PRO A 404 26.24 -17.99 -2.28
CA PRO A 404 25.24 -18.07 -3.34
C PRO A 404 24.72 -16.72 -3.84
N PHE A 405 24.73 -15.73 -2.95
CA PHE A 405 24.27 -14.37 -3.22
C PHE A 405 25.33 -13.46 -3.86
N PHE A 406 26.59 -13.90 -3.99
CA PHE A 406 27.71 -13.06 -4.45
C PHE A 406 27.50 -12.43 -5.84
N HIS A 407 26.74 -13.11 -6.70
CA HIS A 407 26.47 -12.68 -8.07
C HIS A 407 25.13 -11.96 -8.25
N ASN A 408 24.41 -11.64 -7.17
CA ASN A 408 23.09 -11.05 -7.24
C ASN A 408 23.14 -9.51 -7.29
N PHE A 409 22.39 -8.91 -8.22
CA PHE A 409 22.24 -7.46 -8.38
C PHE A 409 21.64 -6.74 -7.17
N LYS A 410 21.02 -7.46 -6.23
CA LYS A 410 20.50 -6.92 -4.96
C LYS A 410 21.59 -6.71 -3.89
N MET A 411 22.85 -6.99 -4.21
CA MET A 411 23.99 -6.62 -3.37
C MET A 411 24.40 -5.17 -3.68
N ASP A 412 24.30 -4.28 -2.71
CA ASP A 412 24.69 -2.88 -2.89
C ASP A 412 25.85 -2.50 -1.95
N PHE A 413 26.98 -2.11 -2.54
CA PHE A 413 28.24 -1.83 -1.84
C PHE A 413 28.91 -0.55 -2.33
N GLN A 414 28.11 0.37 -2.88
CA GLN A 414 28.55 1.71 -3.26
C GLN A 414 29.36 2.37 -2.14
N GLU A 415 30.33 3.21 -2.51
CA GLU A 415 31.15 3.96 -1.55
C GLU A 415 32.02 3.08 -0.63
N ASN A 416 32.39 1.87 -1.08
CA ASN A 416 33.47 1.07 -0.49
C ASN A 416 34.76 1.18 -1.32
N PRO A 417 35.95 1.09 -0.69
CA PRO A 417 37.23 1.07 -1.40
C PRO A 417 37.32 0.05 -2.55
N THR A 418 36.67 -1.11 -2.42
CA THR A 418 36.66 -2.19 -3.43
C THR A 418 35.73 -1.98 -4.61
N GLN A 419 35.03 -0.85 -4.71
CA GLN A 419 33.91 -0.75 -5.65
C GLN A 419 34.33 -0.98 -7.10
N LYS A 420 35.48 -0.43 -7.48
CA LYS A 420 36.07 -0.57 -8.82
C LYS A 420 36.43 -2.02 -9.15
N GLU A 421 36.98 -2.76 -8.18
CA GLU A 421 37.42 -4.15 -8.36
C GLU A 421 36.24 -5.10 -8.60
N HIS A 422 35.15 -4.95 -7.86
CA HIS A 422 33.95 -5.77 -8.06
C HIS A 422 33.26 -5.47 -9.40
N ASN A 423 33.20 -4.19 -9.81
CA ASN A 423 32.61 -3.83 -11.09
C ASN A 423 33.36 -4.48 -12.27
N ILE A 424 34.69 -4.59 -12.16
CA ILE A 424 35.51 -5.34 -13.12
C ILE A 424 35.17 -6.84 -13.05
N TYR A 425 35.07 -7.40 -11.84
CA TYR A 425 34.71 -8.80 -11.64
C TYR A 425 33.35 -9.18 -12.26
N ILE A 426 32.28 -8.41 -12.03
CA ILE A 426 30.96 -8.67 -12.64
C ILE A 426 31.06 -8.62 -14.17
N LYS A 427 31.76 -7.62 -14.72
CA LYS A 427 31.96 -7.52 -16.18
C LYS A 427 32.64 -8.75 -16.74
N ILE A 428 33.62 -9.31 -16.03
CA ILE A 428 34.30 -10.55 -16.40
C ILE A 428 33.34 -11.76 -16.34
N GLN A 429 32.52 -11.88 -15.29
CA GLN A 429 31.55 -12.98 -15.15
C GLN A 429 30.46 -12.97 -16.22
N LYS A 430 29.93 -11.79 -16.58
CA LYS A 430 28.95 -11.66 -17.69
C LYS A 430 29.49 -12.16 -19.03
N ILE A 431 30.81 -12.17 -19.21
CA ILE A 431 31.44 -12.74 -20.40
C ILE A 431 31.40 -14.28 -20.38
N ASP A 432 31.41 -14.93 -19.21
CA ASP A 432 31.29 -16.40 -19.10
C ASP A 432 29.88 -16.94 -19.42
N ASP A 433 28.83 -16.18 -19.12
CA ASP A 433 27.44 -16.56 -19.46
C ASP A 433 27.14 -16.56 -20.97
N SER A 434 28.05 -16.01 -21.79
CA SER A 434 27.96 -16.04 -23.25
C SER A 434 28.44 -17.37 -23.89
N THR A 435 28.74 -18.38 -23.07
CA THR A 435 29.18 -19.74 -23.48
C THR A 435 28.21 -20.45 -24.43
N ILE A 436 26.93 -20.04 -24.51
CA ILE A 436 25.96 -20.56 -25.49
C ILE A 436 26.32 -20.18 -26.95
N ILE A 437 27.17 -19.17 -27.18
CA ILE A 437 27.55 -18.71 -28.53
C ILE A 437 28.74 -19.51 -29.12
N LEU A 438 29.40 -20.37 -28.33
CA LEU A 438 30.66 -21.03 -28.72
C LEU A 438 30.55 -22.03 -29.88
N GLN A 439 29.39 -22.62 -30.13
CA GLN A 439 29.23 -23.65 -31.19
C GLN A 439 29.31 -23.08 -32.61
N ASN A 440 29.04 -21.78 -32.80
CA ASN A 440 29.03 -21.13 -34.12
C ASN A 440 30.22 -20.17 -34.40
N MET A 441 31.26 -20.18 -33.56
CA MET A 441 32.39 -19.26 -33.70
C MET A 441 33.50 -19.78 -34.64
N SER A 442 34.00 -18.90 -35.52
CA SER A 442 35.18 -19.15 -36.36
C SER A 442 36.44 -19.43 -35.53
N GLN A 443 37.42 -20.18 -36.08
CA GLN A 443 38.66 -20.56 -35.36
C GLN A 443 39.41 -19.36 -34.75
N LYS A 444 39.37 -18.19 -35.42
CA LYS A 444 39.98 -16.95 -34.93
C LYS A 444 39.31 -16.42 -33.66
N ARG A 445 37.97 -16.54 -33.55
CA ARG A 445 37.21 -16.17 -32.35
C ARG A 445 37.45 -17.15 -31.19
N LYS A 446 37.61 -18.45 -31.48
CA LYS A 446 37.98 -19.47 -30.47
C LYS A 446 39.37 -19.22 -29.87
N GLN A 447 40.36 -18.78 -30.66
CA GLN A 447 41.69 -18.40 -30.17
C GLN A 447 41.66 -17.14 -29.29
N ILE A 448 40.85 -16.13 -29.65
CA ILE A 448 40.65 -14.92 -28.83
C ILE A 448 39.97 -15.28 -27.51
N PHE A 449 38.94 -16.13 -27.54
CA PHE A 449 38.25 -16.60 -26.34
C PHE A 449 39.16 -17.40 -25.40
N SER A 450 40.01 -18.28 -25.94
CA SER A 450 41.05 -19.00 -25.19
C SER A 450 42.06 -18.05 -24.52
N ARG A 451 42.52 -17.01 -25.24
CA ARG A 451 43.38 -15.96 -24.67
C ARG A 451 42.69 -15.16 -23.57
N ILE A 452 41.41 -14.81 -23.74
CA ILE A 452 40.61 -14.14 -22.71
C ILE A 452 40.52 -15.01 -21.45
N ASN A 453 40.23 -16.31 -21.58
CA ASN A 453 40.16 -17.23 -20.44
C ASN A 453 41.52 -17.47 -19.76
N SER A 454 42.63 -17.50 -20.51
CA SER A 454 43.97 -17.53 -19.92
C SER A 454 44.30 -16.25 -19.16
N MET A 455 43.93 -15.08 -19.71
CA MET A 455 44.08 -13.80 -19.02
C MET A 455 43.16 -13.67 -17.80
N LYS A 456 41.96 -14.26 -17.82
CA LYS A 456 41.09 -14.40 -16.63
C LYS A 456 41.82 -15.12 -15.51
N GLY A 457 42.43 -16.28 -15.78
CA GLY A 457 43.21 -17.04 -14.79
C GLY A 457 44.32 -16.21 -14.15
N CYS A 458 45.06 -15.44 -14.95
CA CYS A 458 46.08 -14.52 -14.46
C CYS A 458 45.50 -13.37 -13.64
N VAL A 459 44.42 -12.71 -14.08
CA VAL A 459 43.79 -11.60 -13.33
C VAL A 459 43.19 -12.10 -12.01
N PHE A 460 42.58 -13.28 -11.99
CA PHE A 460 42.09 -13.93 -10.78
C PHE A 460 43.22 -14.28 -9.80
N GLN A 461 44.34 -14.84 -10.28
CA GLN A 461 45.53 -15.08 -9.46
C GLN A 461 46.16 -13.77 -8.95
N CYS A 462 46.14 -12.70 -9.75
CA CYS A 462 46.63 -11.38 -9.34
C CYS A 462 45.74 -10.70 -8.29
N LEU A 463 44.42 -10.90 -8.36
CA LEU A 463 43.47 -10.37 -7.36
C LEU A 463 43.48 -11.17 -6.05
N GLN A 464 43.82 -12.47 -6.10
CA GLN A 464 43.96 -13.31 -4.90
C GLN A 464 45.30 -13.12 -4.19
N ASN A 465 46.39 -12.86 -4.92
CA ASN A 465 47.71 -12.60 -4.34
C ASN A 465 47.91 -11.09 -4.17
N GLN A 466 47.85 -10.59 -2.94
CA GLN A 466 48.08 -9.19 -2.54
C GLN A 466 49.51 -8.65 -2.85
N SER A 467 50.27 -9.28 -3.74
CA SER A 467 51.71 -9.04 -3.95
C SER A 467 52.08 -8.41 -5.30
N LEU A 468 51.12 -8.09 -6.17
CA LEU A 468 51.42 -7.44 -7.45
C LEU A 468 51.15 -5.93 -7.37
N ASN A 469 52.22 -5.15 -7.57
CA ASN A 469 52.20 -3.69 -7.64
C ASN A 469 51.03 -3.19 -8.49
N HIS A 470 50.30 -2.18 -8.02
CA HIS A 470 49.14 -1.55 -8.68
C HIS A 470 49.37 -1.25 -10.17
N PHE A 471 50.62 -0.96 -10.56
CA PHE A 471 51.03 -0.71 -11.94
C PHE A 471 50.86 -1.94 -12.85
N GLN A 472 51.25 -3.13 -12.41
CA GLN A 472 51.13 -4.37 -13.18
C GLN A 472 49.68 -4.85 -13.29
N LEU A 473 48.90 -4.66 -12.22
CA LEU A 473 47.45 -4.87 -12.23
C LEU A 473 46.78 -3.94 -13.25
N SER A 474 47.18 -2.66 -13.29
CA SER A 474 46.65 -1.68 -14.25
C SER A 474 46.98 -2.03 -15.70
N GLN A 475 48.20 -2.51 -15.99
CA GLN A 475 48.59 -2.89 -17.35
C GLN A 475 47.87 -4.15 -17.83
N ASN A 476 47.72 -5.14 -16.97
CA ASN A 476 46.96 -6.36 -17.29
C ASN A 476 45.47 -6.07 -17.50
N ILE A 477 44.88 -5.18 -16.68
CA ILE A 477 43.50 -4.71 -16.84
C ILE A 477 43.33 -3.91 -18.14
N VAL A 478 44.25 -2.99 -18.46
CA VAL A 478 44.22 -2.20 -19.70
C VAL A 478 44.38 -3.11 -20.93
N SER A 479 45.28 -4.09 -20.88
CA SER A 479 45.43 -5.09 -21.94
C SER A 479 44.17 -5.93 -22.12
N LEU A 480 43.54 -6.35 -21.02
CA LEU A 480 42.27 -7.08 -21.05
C LEU A 480 41.15 -6.20 -21.65
N PHE A 481 41.02 -4.94 -21.21
CA PHE A 481 40.04 -3.99 -21.74
C PHE A 481 40.24 -3.72 -23.22
N ASN A 482 41.48 -3.53 -23.68
CA ASN A 482 41.79 -3.36 -25.10
C ASN A 482 41.39 -4.60 -25.91
N THR A 483 41.60 -5.80 -25.36
CA THR A 483 41.17 -7.05 -26.00
C THR A 483 39.64 -7.20 -26.02
N LEU A 484 38.95 -6.77 -24.97
CA LEU A 484 37.48 -6.79 -24.89
C LEU A 484 36.83 -5.77 -25.83
N ASN A 485 37.39 -4.57 -25.94
CA ASN A 485 36.91 -3.49 -26.83
C ASN A 485 37.02 -3.89 -28.31
N ILE A 486 38.03 -4.70 -28.65
CA ILE A 486 38.13 -5.34 -29.99
C ILE A 486 36.99 -6.33 -30.21
N THR A 487 36.50 -7.00 -29.16
CA THR A 487 35.47 -8.04 -29.25
C THR A 487 34.06 -7.45 -29.39
N GLU A 488 33.74 -6.34 -28.71
CA GLU A 488 32.48 -5.59 -28.88
C GLU A 488 32.31 -5.01 -30.30
N ARG A 489 33.40 -4.65 -30.99
CA ARG A 489 33.34 -4.25 -32.41
C ARG A 489 33.13 -5.42 -33.38
N TYR A 490 33.27 -6.66 -32.93
CA TYR A 490 33.19 -7.87 -33.74
C TYR A 490 31.86 -8.63 -33.59
N GLN A 491 31.12 -8.43 -32.50
CA GLN A 491 29.69 -8.80 -32.40
C GLN A 491 28.85 -7.80 -33.18
#